data_AF-A0A927Y6V8-F1
#
_entry.id   AF-A0A927Y6V8-F1
#
_cell.length_a   1.000
_cell.length_b   1.000
_cell.length_c   1.000
_cell.angle_alpha   90.00
_cell.angle_beta   90.00
_cell.angle_gamma   90.00
#
_symmetry.space_group_name_H-M   'P 1'
#
loop_
_entity.id
_entity.type
_entity.pdbx_description
1 polymer ?
#
loop_
_entity_poly.entity_id
_entity_poly.type
_entity_poly.pdbx_seq_one_letter_code
_entity_poly.pdbx_strand_id
1 'polypeptide(L)'
;MRIEAYNAVSQIYSAKKTGKVNNVASAYGRDQVQISSIGKDIQTAKAAVANSSDIRSEITEPIKAAIANGTYNVSNDDFASKLLAKYEEKLGF
;
A
#
# COMPACT_ATOMS: atom_id res chain seq x y z
N MET A 1 80.93 -10.15 15.43
CA MET A 1 80.02 -9.78 16.54
C MET A 1 78.87 -8.98 15.95
N ARG A 2 77.75 -9.63 15.61
CA ARG A 2 76.58 -9.00 14.96
C ARG A 2 75.67 -8.43 16.04
N ILE A 3 75.50 -7.11 16.05
CA ILE A 3 74.71 -6.39 17.05
C ILE A 3 73.23 -6.49 16.65
N GLU A 4 72.58 -7.61 16.97
CA GLU A 4 71.15 -7.82 16.73
C GLU A 4 70.28 -7.52 17.97
N ALA A 5 70.91 -7.26 19.12
CA ALA A 5 70.21 -7.06 20.39
C ALA A 5 69.49 -5.70 20.52
N TYR A 6 69.89 -4.67 19.75
CA TYR A 6 69.32 -3.33 19.91
C TYR A 6 67.89 -3.22 19.36
N ASN A 7 67.58 -3.98 18.31
CA ASN A 7 66.25 -4.01 17.71
C ASN A 7 65.24 -4.81 18.55
N ALA A 8 65.71 -5.77 19.34
CA ALA A 8 64.85 -6.55 20.25
C ALA A 8 64.24 -5.68 21.36
N VAL A 9 65.00 -4.70 21.86
CA VAL A 9 64.53 -3.80 22.92
C VAL A 9 63.46 -2.83 22.39
N SER A 10 63.60 -2.34 21.17
CA SER A 10 62.60 -1.46 20.54
C SER A 10 61.24 -2.15 20.34
N GLN A 11 61.23 -3.47 20.08
CA GLN A 11 60.00 -4.24 19.96
C GLN A 11 59.28 -4.47 21.29
N ILE A 12 59.99 -4.51 22.42
CA ILE A 12 59.39 -4.64 23.76
C ILE A 12 58.64 -3.36 24.16
N TYR A 13 59.16 -2.19 23.77
CA TYR A 13 58.52 -0.89 24.04
C TYR A 13 57.49 -0.46 22.99
N SER A 14 57.38 -1.18 21.88
CA SER A 14 56.33 -0.95 20.90
C SER A 14 55.00 -1.40 21.48
N ALA A 15 54.19 -0.44 21.94
CA ALA A 15 52.86 -0.69 22.51
C ALA A 15 52.08 -1.69 21.63
N LYS A 16 51.73 -2.84 22.22
CA LYS A 16 50.85 -3.85 21.63
C LYS A 16 49.58 -3.12 21.20
N LYS A 17 49.37 -2.91 19.89
CA LYS A 17 48.12 -2.36 19.38
C LYS A 17 47.01 -3.29 19.85
N THR A 18 46.19 -2.82 20.78
CA THR A 18 44.97 -3.52 21.17
C THR A 18 44.13 -3.64 19.90
N GLY A 19 43.82 -4.89 19.52
CA GLY A 19 42.98 -5.16 18.37
C GLY A 19 41.68 -4.38 18.53
N LYS A 20 41.23 -3.73 17.45
CA LYS A 20 39.90 -3.11 17.41
C LYS A 20 38.90 -4.17 17.89
N VAL A 21 38.28 -3.90 19.04
CA VAL A 21 37.09 -4.64 19.46
C VAL A 21 36.07 -4.40 18.36
N ASN A 22 35.72 -5.45 17.63
CA ASN A 22 34.62 -5.37 16.67
C ASN A 22 33.41 -4.84 17.42
N ASN A 23 32.84 -3.73 16.93
CA ASN A 23 31.60 -3.16 17.46
C ASN A 23 30.63 -4.32 17.72
N VAL A 24 30.30 -4.54 18.99
CA VAL A 24 29.19 -5.42 19.36
C VAL A 24 28.00 -4.88 18.58
N ALA A 25 27.47 -5.67 17.66
CA ALA A 25 26.27 -5.33 16.93
C ALA A 25 25.23 -5.01 18.00
N SER A 26 24.87 -3.73 18.11
CA SER A 26 23.84 -3.29 19.03
C SER A 26 22.63 -4.19 18.75
N ALA A 27 22.19 -4.90 19.77
CA ALA A 27 20.99 -5.72 19.73
C ALA A 27 19.79 -4.75 19.64
N TYR A 28 19.64 -4.11 18.48
CA TYR A 28 18.43 -3.42 18.12
C TYR A 28 17.41 -4.54 17.84
N GLY A 29 16.73 -4.98 18.90
CA GLY A 29 15.41 -5.57 18.76
C GLY A 29 14.56 -4.53 18.05
N ARG A 30 14.46 -4.65 16.72
CA ARG A 30 13.58 -3.78 15.93
C ARG A 30 12.16 -4.19 16.26
N ASP A 31 11.37 -3.24 16.75
CA ASP A 31 9.93 -3.43 16.85
C ASP A 31 9.39 -3.80 15.47
N GLN A 32 8.85 -5.01 15.35
CA GLN A 32 8.17 -5.47 14.15
C GLN A 32 6.66 -5.29 14.33
N VAL A 33 6.07 -4.46 13.48
CA VAL A 33 4.62 -4.33 13.39
C VAL A 33 4.13 -5.35 12.35
N GLN A 34 3.36 -6.34 12.79
CA GLN A 34 2.69 -7.28 11.89
C GLN A 34 1.25 -6.81 11.66
N ILE A 35 0.98 -6.34 10.44
CA ILE A 35 -0.38 -6.01 10.00
C ILE A 35 -0.96 -7.23 9.29
N SER A 36 -2.23 -7.56 9.59
CA SER A 36 -2.92 -8.64 8.89
C SER A 36 -3.02 -8.32 7.40
N SER A 37 -2.83 -9.33 6.54
CA SER A 37 -2.96 -9.19 5.09
C SER A 37 -4.33 -8.64 4.71
N ILE A 38 -5.39 -9.19 5.32
CA ILE A 38 -6.78 -8.75 5.11
C ILE A 38 -6.96 -7.27 5.49
N GLY A 39 -6.38 -6.81 6.61
CA GLY A 39 -6.49 -5.43 7.04
C GLY A 39 -5.85 -4.46 6.04
N LYS A 40 -4.71 -4.85 5.48
CA LYS A 40 -4.03 -4.11 4.41
C LYS A 40 -4.89 -4.03 3.15
N ASP A 41 -5.47 -5.15 2.74
CA ASP A 41 -6.32 -5.23 1.54
C ASP A 41 -7.56 -4.34 1.70
N ILE A 42 -8.20 -4.36 2.87
CA ILE A 42 -9.35 -3.49 3.17
C ILE A 42 -8.95 -2.02 3.14
N GLN A 43 -7.79 -1.65 3.68
CA GLN A 43 -7.32 -0.26 3.63
C GLN A 43 -7.10 0.20 2.19
N THR A 44 -6.49 -0.63 1.36
CA THR A 44 -6.29 -0.35 -0.07
C THR A 44 -7.62 -0.22 -0.81
N ALA A 45 -8.56 -1.14 -0.58
CA ALA A 45 -9.88 -1.09 -1.19
C ALA A 45 -10.67 0.17 -0.77
N LYS A 46 -10.61 0.55 0.51
CA LYS A 46 -11.24 1.77 1.02
C LYS A 46 -10.68 3.02 0.35
N ALA A 47 -9.35 3.11 0.21
CA ALA A 47 -8.72 4.21 -0.49
C ALA A 47 -9.12 4.25 -1.97
N ALA A 48 -9.21 3.10 -2.64
CA ALA A 48 -9.64 3.02 -4.03
C ALA A 48 -11.10 3.48 -4.22
N VAL A 49 -12.01 3.08 -3.33
CA VAL A 49 -13.41 3.51 -3.36
C VAL A 49 -13.53 5.02 -3.09
N ALA A 50 -12.79 5.54 -2.11
CA ALA A 50 -12.80 6.97 -1.79
C ALA A 50 -12.23 7.86 -2.92
N ASN A 51 -11.26 7.35 -3.68
CA ASN A 51 -10.68 8.05 -4.82
C ASN A 51 -11.49 7.87 -6.11
N SER A 52 -12.47 6.97 -6.13
CA SER A 52 -13.36 6.80 -7.27
C SER A 52 -14.23 8.04 -7.44
N SER A 53 -14.48 8.44 -8.68
CA SER A 53 -15.45 9.47 -8.98
C SER A 53 -16.84 9.03 -8.51
N ASP A 54 -17.59 9.95 -7.92
CA ASP A 54 -19.00 9.74 -7.54
C ASP A 54 -19.87 9.51 -8.79
N ILE A 55 -19.56 10.24 -9.85
CA ILE A 55 -20.24 10.10 -11.14
C ILE A 55 -19.40 9.23 -12.07
N ARG A 56 -20.04 8.18 -12.58
CA ARG A 56 -19.52 7.31 -13.64
C ARG A 56 -19.72 7.93 -15.01
N SER A 57 -18.89 8.93 -15.33
CA SER A 57 -18.96 9.67 -16.58
C SER A 57 -18.95 8.76 -17.82
N GLU A 58 -18.26 7.62 -17.76
CA GLU A 58 -18.22 6.65 -18.86
C GLU A 58 -19.59 6.05 -19.22
N ILE A 59 -20.53 6.01 -18.28
CA ILE A 59 -21.92 5.57 -18.53
C ILE A 59 -22.86 6.77 -18.70
N THR A 60 -22.68 7.84 -17.92
CA THR A 60 -23.65 8.95 -17.94
C THR A 60 -23.51 9.83 -19.17
N GLU A 61 -22.30 10.01 -19.71
CA GLU A 61 -22.08 10.81 -20.92
C GLU A 61 -22.80 10.24 -22.16
N PRO A 62 -22.73 8.93 -22.49
CA PRO A 62 -23.47 8.41 -23.64
C PRO A 62 -25.00 8.53 -23.47
N ILE A 63 -25.51 8.36 -22.24
CA ILE A 63 -26.94 8.55 -21.95
C ILE A 63 -27.33 10.02 -22.15
N LYS A 64 -26.53 10.95 -21.62
CA LYS A 64 -26.75 12.40 -21.79
C LYS A 64 -26.73 12.80 -23.27
N ALA A 65 -25.79 12.26 -24.04
CA ALA A 65 -25.73 12.47 -25.49
C ALA A 65 -26.97 11.91 -26.21
N ALA A 66 -27.43 10.71 -25.85
CA ALA A 66 -28.65 10.13 -26.42
C ALA A 66 -29.90 10.99 -26.11
N ILE A 67 -29.99 11.55 -24.90
CA ILE A 67 -31.07 12.47 -24.53
C ILE A 67 -31.00 13.76 -25.36
N ALA A 68 -29.83 14.38 -25.47
CA ALA A 68 -29.63 15.60 -26.25
C ALA A 68 -29.94 15.39 -27.75
N ASN A 69 -29.59 14.21 -28.29
CA ASN A 69 -29.86 13.83 -29.67
C ASN A 69 -31.30 13.35 -29.91
N GLY A 70 -32.13 13.26 -28.86
CA GLY A 70 -33.51 12.76 -28.95
C GLY A 70 -33.63 11.26 -29.26
N THR A 71 -32.54 10.50 -29.18
CA THR A 71 -32.49 9.05 -29.44
C THR A 71 -32.69 8.21 -28.19
N TYR A 72 -32.77 8.85 -27.02
CA TYR A 72 -33.10 8.19 -25.77
C TYR A 72 -34.61 7.87 -25.72
N ASN A 73 -34.95 6.60 -25.85
CA ASN A 73 -36.33 6.12 -25.79
C ASN A 73 -36.53 5.21 -24.57
N VAL A 74 -37.61 5.46 -23.82
CA VAL A 74 -38.01 4.61 -22.69
C VAL A 74 -39.33 3.93 -23.06
N SER A 75 -39.33 2.60 -23.10
CA SER A 75 -40.58 1.85 -23.30
C SER A 75 -41.46 1.95 -22.06
N ASN A 76 -42.78 2.03 -22.26
CA ASN A 76 -43.76 1.97 -21.17
C ASN A 76 -43.64 0.66 -20.38
N ASP A 77 -43.32 -0.45 -21.05
CA ASP A 77 -43.18 -1.76 -20.41
C ASP A 77 -41.92 -1.81 -19.53
N ASP A 78 -40.81 -1.25 -20.01
CA ASP A 78 -39.56 -1.17 -19.24
C ASP A 78 -39.73 -0.28 -18.00
N PHE A 79 -40.44 0.84 -18.17
CA PHE A 79 -40.76 1.74 -17.08
C PHE A 79 -41.64 1.06 -16.02
N ALA A 80 -42.73 0.40 -16.42
CA ALA A 80 -43.62 -0.31 -15.52
C ALA A 80 -42.88 -1.44 -14.76
N SER A 81 -42.03 -2.19 -15.47
CA SER A 81 -41.22 -3.26 -14.88
C SER A 81 -40.26 -2.73 -13.82
N LYS A 82 -39.58 -1.60 -14.09
CA LYS A 82 -38.68 -0.96 -13.11
C LYS A 82 -39.44 -0.38 -11.92
N LEU A 83 -40.63 0.18 -12.14
CA LEU A 83 -41.48 0.70 -11.08
C LEU A 83 -41.91 -0.42 -10.13
N LEU A 84 -42.38 -1.54 -10.67
CA LEU A 84 -42.82 -2.69 -9.88
C LEU A 84 -41.65 -3.32 -9.10
N ALA A 85 -40.49 -3.50 -9.74
CA ALA A 85 -39.29 -3.98 -9.06
C ALA A 85 -38.87 -3.07 -7.88
N LYS A 86 -39.00 -1.74 -8.04
CA LYS A 86 -38.73 -0.79 -6.95
C LYS A 86 -39.78 -0.82 -5.84
N TYR A 87 -41.01 -1.14 -6.18
CA TYR A 87 -42.07 -1.33 -5.20
C TYR A 87 -41.84 -2.59 -4.36
N GLU A 88 -41.43 -3.69 -4.99
CA GLU A 88 -41.09 -4.96 -4.33
C GLU A 88 -39.86 -4.82 -3.42
N GLU A 89 -38.77 -4.20 -3.90
CA GLU A 89 -37.57 -3.91 -3.11
C GLU A 89 -37.92 -3.11 -1.84
N LYS A 90 -38.84 -2.14 -1.95
CA LYS A 90 -39.28 -1.34 -0.81
C LYS A 90 -40.13 -2.13 0.18
N LEU A 91 -40.86 -3.15 -0.28
CA LEU A 91 -41.66 -4.04 0.57
C LEU A 91 -40.84 -5.18 1.18
N GLY A 92 -39.59 -5.37 0.75
CA GLY A 92 -38.67 -6.34 1.35
C GLY A 92 -38.89 -7.78 0.88
N PHE A 93 -39.42 -7.97 -0.32
CA PHE A 93 -39.44 -9.27 -1.01
C PHE A 93 -38.24 -9.41 -1.93
#